data_AF-A0A7D5QLB8-F1
#
_entry.id   AF-A0A7D5QLB8-F1
#
_cell.length_a   1.000
_cell.length_b   1.000
_cell.length_c   1.000
_cell.angle_alpha   90.00
_cell.angle_beta   90.00
_cell.angle_gamma   90.00
#
_symmetry.space_group_name_H-M   'P 1'
#
loop_
_entity.id
_entity.type
_entity.pdbx_description
1 polymer ?
#
loop_
_entity_poly.entity_id
_entity_poly.type
_entity_poly.pdbx_seq_one_letter_code
_entity_poly.pdbx_strand_id
1 'polypeptide(L)'
;MVQQFFKVGTVYQKSARRTGRLPAWVFEVTKRDDIYNVIIPFFKRHKLLGYKAKSFDAFCQIAEMVKGRQDVRKLSKEELSFIRKLKLGMNKHYGSLSAGKPLA
;
A
#
# COMPACT_ATOMS: atom_id res chain seq x y z
N MET A 1 3.42 14.65 14.98
CA MET A 1 2.21 14.37 14.17
C MET A 1 2.53 13.23 13.18
N VAL A 2 1.72 12.17 13.12
CA VAL A 2 1.87 10.87 12.38
C VAL A 2 3.24 10.16 12.36
N GLN A 3 4.30 10.74 11.79
CA GLN A 3 5.64 10.13 11.77
C GLN A 3 6.15 9.89 13.18
N GLN A 4 5.98 10.86 14.08
CA GLN A 4 6.32 10.71 15.50
C GLN A 4 5.48 9.65 16.22
N PHE A 5 4.23 9.42 15.77
CA PHE A 5 3.35 8.41 16.34
C PHE A 5 3.84 7.00 15.99
N PHE A 6 4.13 6.75 14.71
CA PHE A 6 4.62 5.45 14.25
C PHE A 6 6.13 5.26 14.48
N LYS A 7 6.89 6.33 14.68
CA LYS A 7 8.36 6.36 14.80
C LYS A 7 9.09 5.75 13.59
N VAL A 8 8.41 5.67 12.45
CA VAL A 8 8.91 5.13 11.18
C VAL A 8 8.40 5.99 10.01
N GLY A 9 8.97 5.77 8.83
CA GLY A 9 8.57 6.47 7.60
C GLY A 9 9.06 7.91 7.51
N THR A 10 8.69 8.54 6.41
CA THR A 10 9.14 9.87 6.01
C THR A 10 7.95 10.75 5.66
N VAL A 11 8.06 12.05 5.96
CA VAL A 11 7.10 13.07 5.53
C VAL A 11 7.76 13.96 4.51
N TYR A 12 7.12 14.15 3.35
CA TYR A 12 7.64 15.01 2.29
C TYR A 12 6.50 15.71 1.54
N GLN A 13 6.84 16.83 0.89
CA GLN A 13 5.90 17.57 0.06
C GLN A 13 5.87 17.00 -1.35
N LYS A 14 4.68 16.75 -1.89
CA LYS A 14 4.51 16.26 -3.26
C LYS A 14 4.87 17.35 -4.27
N SER A 15 5.78 17.04 -5.21
CA SER A 15 6.40 18.00 -6.14
C SER A 15 5.47 18.58 -7.21
N ALA A 16 4.31 17.96 -7.46
CA ALA A 16 3.38 18.40 -8.49
C ALA A 16 2.62 19.67 -8.07
N ARG A 17 3.25 20.83 -8.25
CA ARG A 17 2.58 22.13 -8.25
C ARG A 17 1.73 22.23 -9.50
N ARG A 18 0.48 21.75 -9.44
CA ARG A 18 -0.54 22.19 -10.38
C ARG A 18 -0.88 23.63 -10.01
N THR A 19 -0.81 24.54 -10.98
CA THR A 19 -1.19 25.94 -10.81
C THR A 19 -2.55 26.02 -10.13
N GLY A 20 -2.65 26.77 -9.03
CA GLY A 20 -3.88 26.93 -8.25
C GLY A 20 -4.20 25.86 -7.19
N ARG A 21 -3.29 24.91 -6.88
CA ARG A 21 -3.49 23.95 -5.77
C ARG A 21 -2.54 24.20 -4.60
N LEU A 22 -3.06 24.04 -3.39
CA LEU A 22 -2.28 24.06 -2.14
C LEU A 22 -1.25 22.93 -2.10
N PRO A 23 -0.13 23.11 -1.37
CA PRO A 23 0.86 22.07 -1.17
C PRO A 23 0.26 20.86 -0.45
N ALA A 24 0.53 19.66 -0.97
CA ALA A 24 0.11 18.40 -0.34
C ALA A 24 1.32 17.69 0.28
N TRP A 25 1.19 17.32 1.55
CA TRP A 25 2.18 16.56 2.30
C TRP A 25 1.79 15.09 2.36
N VAL A 26 2.78 14.20 2.25
CA VAL A 26 2.60 12.75 2.24
C VAL A 26 3.43 12.13 3.35
N PHE A 27 2.82 11.22 4.11
CA PHE A 27 3.52 10.28 4.98
C PHE A 27 3.67 8.94 4.26
N GLU A 28 4.90 8.47 4.11
CA GLU A 28 5.20 7.23 3.40
C GLU A 28 6.12 6.32 4.22
N VAL A 29 5.82 5.03 4.22
CA VAL A 29 6.64 3.98 4.82
C VAL A 29 6.99 2.97 3.74
N THR A 30 8.27 2.95 3.34
CA THR A 30 8.77 2.07 2.26
C THR A 30 9.69 0.97 2.79
N LYS A 31 10.32 1.17 3.95
CA LYS A 31 11.21 0.19 4.57
C LYS A 31 10.41 -1.06 4.96
N ARG A 32 10.86 -2.22 4.48
CA ARG A 32 10.16 -3.49 4.66
C ARG A 32 10.00 -3.87 6.13
N ASP A 33 11.06 -3.71 6.93
CA ASP A 33 11.00 -4.02 8.37
C ASP A 33 9.94 -3.20 9.08
N ASP A 34 9.84 -1.90 8.75
CA ASP A 34 8.84 -1.01 9.35
C ASP A 34 7.42 -1.42 8.94
N ILE A 35 7.23 -1.83 7.68
CA ILE A 35 5.95 -2.37 7.20
C ILE A 35 5.57 -3.64 7.98
N TYR A 36 6.50 -4.59 8.12
CA TYR A 36 6.23 -5.88 8.77
C TYR A 36 6.04 -5.76 10.27
N ASN A 37 6.84 -4.93 10.94
CA ASN A 37 6.91 -4.89 12.40
C ASN A 37 6.03 -3.80 13.02
N VAL A 38 5.68 -2.76 12.26
CA VAL A 38 4.89 -1.62 12.76
C VAL A 38 3.55 -1.52 12.06
N ILE A 39 3.55 -1.37 10.73
CA ILE A 39 2.33 -1.01 9.99
C ILE A 39 1.33 -2.16 9.91
N ILE A 40 1.77 -3.37 9.50
CA ILE A 40 0.88 -4.53 9.41
C ILE A 40 0.27 -4.89 10.77
N PRO A 41 1.05 -5.01 11.87
CA PRO A 41 0.50 -5.31 13.20
C PRO A 41 -0.48 -4.25 13.69
N PHE A 42 -0.20 -2.97 13.44
CA PHE A 42 -1.09 -1.87 13.84
C PHE A 42 -2.47 -2.01 13.18
N PHE A 43 -2.54 -2.18 11.86
CA PHE A 43 -3.82 -2.29 11.15
C PHE A 43 -4.49 -3.65 11.26
N LYS A 44 -3.76 -4.71 11.67
CA LYS A 44 -4.38 -5.98 12.10
C LYS A 44 -5.10 -5.82 13.44
N ARG A 45 -4.52 -5.06 14.38
CA ARG A 45 -5.13 -4.75 15.68
C ARG A 45 -6.26 -3.72 15.55
N HIS A 46 -6.06 -2.69 14.75
CA HIS A 46 -6.99 -1.60 14.48
C HIS A 46 -7.50 -1.72 13.05
N LYS A 47 -8.48 -2.61 12.86
CA LYS A 47 -8.99 -2.99 11.54
C LYS A 47 -9.50 -1.77 10.77
N LEU A 48 -9.10 -1.68 9.51
CA LEU A 48 -9.70 -0.75 8.56
C LEU A 48 -11.16 -1.13 8.30
N LEU A 49 -11.98 -0.14 8.00
CA LEU A 49 -13.39 -0.33 7.66
C LEU A 49 -13.61 -0.22 6.15
N GLY A 50 -14.65 -0.90 5.66
CA GLY A 50 -15.08 -0.84 4.27
C GLY A 50 -14.12 -1.48 3.28
N TYR A 51 -14.13 -0.98 2.04
CA TYR A 51 -13.35 -1.54 0.92
C TYR A 51 -11.83 -1.48 1.12
N LYS A 52 -11.35 -0.55 1.96
CA LYS A 52 -9.91 -0.44 2.28
C LYS A 52 -9.43 -1.64 3.09
N ALA A 53 -10.29 -2.27 3.89
CA ALA A 53 -9.98 -3.51 4.60
C ALA A 53 -9.58 -4.62 3.62
N LYS A 54 -10.40 -4.85 2.58
CA LYS A 54 -10.12 -5.87 1.54
C LYS A 54 -8.80 -5.61 0.81
N SER A 55 -8.51 -4.35 0.49
CA SER A 55 -7.23 -3.98 -0.15
C SER A 55 -6.04 -4.20 0.81
N PHE A 56 -6.23 -3.95 2.10
CA PHE A 56 -5.21 -4.18 3.12
C PHE A 56 -4.99 -5.67 3.40
N ASP A 57 -6.02 -6.50 3.34
CA ASP A 57 -5.90 -7.95 3.46
C ASP A 57 -5.08 -8.53 2.30
N ALA A 58 -5.37 -8.08 1.07
CA ALA A 58 -4.57 -8.45 -0.10
C ALA A 58 -3.12 -7.96 0.02
N PHE A 59 -2.91 -6.74 0.53
CA PHE A 59 -1.58 -6.23 0.84
C PHE A 59 -0.83 -7.12 1.85
N CYS A 60 -1.48 -7.53 2.94
CA CYS A 60 -0.90 -8.43 3.94
C CYS A 60 -0.53 -9.79 3.35
N GLN A 61 -1.39 -10.36 2.50
CA GLN A 61 -1.11 -11.63 1.81
C GLN A 61 0.12 -11.52 0.92
N ILE A 62 0.21 -10.47 0.09
CA ILE A 62 1.39 -10.23 -0.75
C ILE A 62 2.62 -10.04 0.14
N ALA A 63 2.52 -9.25 1.21
CA ALA A 63 3.62 -8.97 2.11
C ALA A 63 4.21 -10.25 2.73
N GLU A 64 3.36 -11.18 3.18
CA GLU A 64 3.81 -12.48 3.70
C GLU A 64 4.45 -13.35 2.61
N MET A 65 3.87 -13.42 1.39
CA MET A 65 4.47 -14.19 0.28
C MET A 65 5.86 -13.72 -0.11
N VAL A 66 6.13 -12.42 -0.01
CA VAL A 66 7.44 -11.86 -0.36
C VAL A 66 8.37 -11.76 0.84
N LYS A 67 7.92 -12.11 2.06
CA LYS A 67 8.70 -11.95 3.30
C LYS A 67 9.98 -12.77 3.26
N GLY A 68 11.10 -12.17 3.69
CA GLY A 68 12.44 -12.77 3.58
C GLY A 68 12.99 -12.88 2.16
N ARG A 69 12.19 -12.56 1.12
CA ARG A 69 12.62 -12.60 -0.28
C ARG A 69 12.98 -11.19 -0.74
N GLN A 70 14.27 -10.94 -0.92
CA GLN A 70 14.79 -9.64 -1.35
C GLN A 70 14.66 -9.41 -2.86
N ASP A 71 14.61 -10.47 -3.67
CA ASP A 71 14.57 -10.41 -5.14
C ASP A 71 13.35 -11.17 -5.68
N VAL A 72 12.73 -10.61 -6.71
CA VAL A 72 11.62 -11.18 -7.49
C VAL A 72 12.01 -12.51 -8.13
N ARG A 73 13.30 -12.73 -8.46
CA ARG A 73 13.81 -13.99 -9.00
C ARG A 73 13.63 -15.19 -8.06
N LYS A 74 13.41 -14.93 -6.77
CA LYS A 74 13.12 -15.97 -5.76
C LYS A 74 11.63 -16.34 -5.70
N LEU A 75 10.81 -15.79 -6.60
CA LEU A 75 9.39 -16.10 -6.73
C LEU A 75 9.15 -16.99 -7.95
N SER A 76 8.27 -17.98 -7.79
CA SER A 76 7.81 -18.81 -8.91
C SER A 76 6.91 -18.01 -9.86
N LYS A 77 6.73 -18.52 -11.09
CA LYS A 77 5.83 -17.89 -12.07
C LYS A 77 4.38 -17.88 -11.55
N GLU A 78 3.98 -18.93 -10.85
CA GLU A 78 2.67 -19.07 -10.23
C GLU A 78 2.47 -18.05 -9.10
N GLU A 79 3.48 -17.90 -8.22
CA GLU A 79 3.45 -16.89 -7.15
C GLU A 79 3.36 -15.48 -7.71
N LEU A 80 4.11 -15.17 -8.78
CA LEU A 80 4.06 -13.88 -9.46
C LEU A 80 2.71 -13.61 -10.11
N SER A 81 2.13 -14.63 -10.76
CA SER A 81 0.78 -14.57 -11.33
C SER A 81 -0.27 -14.29 -10.25
N PHE A 82 -0.14 -14.96 -9.10
CA PHE A 82 -1.03 -14.77 -7.96
C PHE A 82 -0.90 -13.37 -7.33
N ILE A 83 0.33 -12.88 -7.09
CA ILE A 83 0.58 -11.52 -6.61
C ILE A 83 -0.01 -10.49 -7.59
N ARG A 84 0.15 -10.71 -8.90
CA ARG A 84 -0.42 -9.84 -9.93
C ARG A 84 -1.95 -9.83 -9.87
N LYS A 85 -2.59 -10.98 -9.70
CA LYS A 85 -4.05 -11.11 -9.54
C LYS A 85 -4.54 -10.35 -8.30
N LEU A 86 -3.88 -10.53 -7.15
CA LEU A 86 -4.22 -9.79 -5.92
C LEU A 86 -4.05 -8.27 -6.11
N LYS A 87 -2.91 -7.84 -6.67
CA LYS A 87 -2.63 -6.42 -6.94
C LYS A 87 -3.67 -5.78 -7.86
N LEU A 88 -4.15 -6.50 -8.88
CA LEU A 88 -5.20 -6.00 -9.78
C LEU A 88 -6.54 -5.78 -9.07
N GLY A 89 -6.85 -6.56 -8.03
CA GLY A 89 -8.03 -6.37 -7.19
C GLY A 89 -7.88 -5.25 -6.16
N MET A 90 -6.66 -4.84 -5.82
CA MET A 90 -6.41 -3.74 -4.90
C MET A 90 -6.76 -2.39 -5.55
N ASN A 91 -7.32 -1.47 -4.75
CA ASN A 91 -7.52 -0.06 -5.11
C ASN A 91 -8.35 0.24 -6.38
N LYS A 92 -8.90 -0.77 -7.07
CA LYS A 92 -9.51 -0.60 -8.40
C LYS A 92 -11.00 -0.24 -8.41
N HIS A 93 -11.68 -0.13 -7.26
CA HIS A 93 -13.14 0.09 -7.27
C HIS A 93 -13.75 1.10 -6.28
N TYR A 94 -12.99 1.86 -5.48
CA TYR A 94 -13.65 2.66 -4.42
C TYR A 94 -13.02 4.00 -4.01
N GLY A 95 -12.00 4.54 -4.70
CA GLY A 95 -11.37 5.77 -4.21
C GLY A 95 -10.57 6.64 -5.18
N SER A 96 -10.60 6.38 -6.48
CA SER A 96 -10.00 7.29 -7.46
C SER A 96 -11.08 7.81 -8.40
N LEU A 97 -11.41 9.10 -8.29
CA LEU A 97 -12.21 9.84 -9.28
C LEU A 97 -11.57 9.84 -10.68
N SER A 98 -10.31 9.40 -10.78
CA SER A 98 -9.52 9.34 -12.01
C SER A 98 -9.35 7.92 -12.56
N ALA A 99 -9.94 6.90 -11.93
CA ALA A 99 -10.01 5.58 -12.54
C ALA A 99 -11.03 5.68 -13.69
N GLY A 100 -10.52 5.94 -14.90
CA GLY A 100 -11.31 5.84 -16.12
C GLY A 100 -12.12 4.54 -16.08
N LYS A 101 -13.42 4.67 -16.34
CA LYS A 101 -14.46 3.65 -16.37
C LYS A 101 -13.91 2.21 -16.34
N PRO A 102 -14.22 1.38 -15.32
CA PRO A 102 -14.08 -0.05 -15.51
C PRO A 102 -14.95 -0.42 -16.72
N LEU A 103 -14.38 -1.20 -17.63
CA LEU A 103 -14.99 -1.63 -18.89
C LEU A 103 -16.48 -2.00 -18.66
N ALA A 104 -17.34 -1.35 -19.44
CA ALA A 104 -18.70 -1.81 -19.69
C ALA A 104 -18.65 -3.15 -20.45
#